data_AF-A0A346M2R5-F1
#
_entry.id   AF-A0A346M2R5-F1
#
_cell.length_a   1.000
_cell.length_b   1.000
_cell.length_c   1.000
_cell.angle_alpha   90.00
_cell.angle_beta   90.00
_cell.angle_gamma   90.00
#
_symmetry.space_group_name_H-M   'P 1'
#
loop_
_entity.id
_entity.type
_entity.pdbx_description
1 polymer ?
#
loop_
_entity_poly.entity_id
_entity_poly.type
_entity_poly.pdbx_seq_one_letter_code
_entity_poly.pdbx_strand_id
1 'polypeptide(L)'
;SCVNQNGGCVITAAPPPNKACNCMLSWWSNCGAQIRDCFQPNSFFCTNPDTSLGTCLQGGGNCKGYSERCDCGNVSGGCKLTRPAIAHTACKCDYKEWWSSICFGEIVLCSNQYSKYCDKPDLSRESCLQGTRDCVY
;
A
#
# COMPACT_ATOMS: atom_id res chain seq x y z
N SER A 1 -10.27 6.62 -14.17
CA SER A 1 -9.28 6.42 -15.26
C SER A 1 -7.89 6.45 -14.66
N CYS A 2 -6.84 6.09 -15.42
CA CYS A 2 -5.46 6.13 -14.93
C CYS A 2 -4.44 6.32 -16.06
N VAL A 3 -3.22 6.70 -15.71
CA VAL A 3 -2.12 7.00 -16.64
C VAL A 3 -0.82 6.32 -16.20
N ASN A 4 0.11 6.13 -17.14
CA ASN A 4 1.46 5.68 -16.82
C ASN A 4 2.26 6.84 -16.24
N GLN A 5 2.90 6.58 -15.11
CA GLN A 5 3.81 7.51 -14.46
C GLN A 5 4.92 6.72 -13.77
N ASN A 6 6.18 7.14 -13.92
CA ASN A 6 7.35 6.54 -13.26
C ASN A 6 7.47 5.01 -13.43
N GLY A 7 7.00 4.44 -14.55
CA GLY A 7 7.05 2.99 -14.80
C GLY A 7 5.97 2.18 -14.09
N GLY A 8 5.00 2.83 -13.44
CA GLY A 8 3.77 2.23 -12.94
C GLY A 8 2.55 3.03 -13.36
N CYS A 9 1.41 2.79 -12.70
CA CYS A 9 0.18 3.48 -13.01
C CYS A 9 -0.35 4.31 -11.84
N VAL A 10 -0.98 5.44 -12.17
CA VAL A 10 -1.58 6.39 -11.22
C VAL A 10 -3.01 6.68 -11.63
N ILE A 11 -3.94 6.60 -10.67
CA ILE A 11 -5.34 6.93 -10.87
C ILE A 11 -5.46 8.44 -11.08
N THR A 12 -6.13 8.86 -12.15
CA THR A 12 -6.36 10.28 -12.46
C THR A 12 -7.79 10.73 -12.19
N ALA A 13 -8.70 9.78 -12.01
CA ALA A 13 -10.07 10.05 -11.57
C ALA A 13 -10.52 8.94 -10.62
N ALA A 14 -10.98 9.34 -9.44
CA ALA A 14 -11.42 8.43 -8.39
C ALA A 14 -12.54 7.51 -8.89
N PRO A 15 -12.56 6.22 -8.50
CA PRO A 15 -13.68 5.33 -8.75
C PRO A 15 -14.93 5.79 -7.97
N PRO A 16 -16.14 5.30 -8.33
CA PRO A 16 -17.35 5.55 -7.56
C PRO A 16 -17.23 5.05 -6.11
N PRO A 17 -18.00 5.62 -5.17
CA PRO A 17 -18.05 5.12 -3.79
C PRO A 17 -18.35 3.61 -3.73
N ASN A 18 -17.69 2.92 -2.81
CA ASN A 18 -17.74 1.47 -2.61
C ASN A 18 -17.23 0.64 -3.80
N LYS A 19 -16.42 1.24 -4.67
CA LYS A 19 -15.72 0.57 -5.77
C LYS A 19 -14.25 0.95 -5.77
N ALA A 20 -13.45 0.10 -6.38
CA ALA A 20 -12.03 0.33 -6.58
C ALA A 20 -11.66 0.34 -8.07
N CYS A 21 -10.55 1.00 -8.39
CA CYS A 21 -10.02 1.03 -9.75
C CYS A 21 -8.80 0.11 -9.83
N ASN A 22 -8.95 -1.03 -10.51
CA ASN A 22 -7.82 -1.83 -10.93
C ASN A 22 -7.15 -1.13 -12.10
N CYS A 23 -6.02 -0.47 -11.81
CA CYS A 23 -5.23 0.16 -12.84
C CYS A 23 -4.00 -0.70 -13.15
N MET A 24 -3.95 -1.32 -14.32
CA MET A 24 -2.86 -2.22 -14.71
C MET A 24 -2.12 -1.74 -15.94
N LEU A 25 -0.82 -2.03 -15.98
CA LEU A 25 0.01 -1.79 -17.15
C LEU A 25 -0.40 -2.78 -18.26
N SER A 26 -0.75 -2.24 -19.42
CA SER A 26 -0.98 -3.01 -20.65
C SER A 26 0.33 -3.23 -21.41
N TRP A 27 0.31 -4.15 -22.37
CA TRP A 27 1.48 -4.60 -23.14
C TRP A 27 2.22 -3.48 -23.90
N TRP A 28 1.57 -2.33 -24.15
CA TRP A 28 2.17 -1.16 -24.80
C TRP A 28 2.52 -0.02 -23.83
N SER A 29 2.81 -0.32 -22.57
CA SER A 29 3.12 0.68 -21.51
C SER A 29 1.98 1.65 -21.18
N ASN A 30 0.80 1.48 -21.76
CA ASN A 30 -0.40 2.25 -21.43
C ASN A 30 -1.09 1.63 -20.21
N CYS A 31 -1.65 2.46 -19.34
CA CYS A 31 -2.40 1.97 -18.18
C CYS A 31 -3.88 1.80 -18.54
N GLY A 32 -4.41 0.61 -18.31
CA GLY A 32 -5.84 0.30 -18.42
C GLY A 32 -6.51 0.38 -17.06
N ALA A 33 -7.70 0.99 -17.00
CA ALA A 33 -8.51 1.10 -15.79
C ALA A 33 -9.74 0.20 -15.87
N GLN A 34 -9.94 -0.65 -14.87
CA GLN A 34 -11.16 -1.44 -14.70
C GLN A 34 -11.77 -1.17 -13.33
N ILE A 35 -13.04 -0.81 -13.29
CA ILE A 35 -13.79 -0.71 -12.02
C ILE A 35 -14.08 -2.13 -11.53
N ARG A 36 -13.82 -2.36 -10.24
CA ARG A 36 -14.11 -3.62 -9.57
C ARG A 36 -14.49 -3.40 -8.11
N ASP A 37 -14.84 -4.49 -7.43
CA ASP A 37 -15.06 -4.44 -5.99
C ASP A 37 -13.75 -4.20 -5.24
N CYS A 38 -13.84 -3.47 -4.14
CA CYS A 38 -12.71 -3.21 -3.27
C CYS A 38 -12.22 -4.50 -2.63
N PHE A 39 -10.91 -4.61 -2.45
CA PHE A 39 -10.33 -5.69 -1.67
C PHE A 39 -10.83 -5.67 -0.21
N GLN A 40 -11.03 -4.47 0.33
CA GLN A 40 -11.53 -4.23 1.68
C GLN A 40 -12.76 -3.31 1.63
N PRO A 41 -13.98 -3.88 1.61
CA PRO A 41 -15.22 -3.12 1.36
C PRO A 41 -15.51 -1.99 2.36
N ASN A 42 -15.09 -2.13 3.61
CA ASN A 42 -15.36 -1.13 4.65
C ASN A 42 -14.13 -0.26 4.96
N SER A 43 -13.11 -0.28 4.10
CA SER A 43 -11.94 0.56 4.25
C SER A 43 -12.28 2.00 3.90
N PHE A 44 -11.50 2.94 4.45
CA PHE A 44 -11.65 4.36 4.14
C PHE A 44 -11.57 4.63 2.62
N PHE A 45 -10.57 4.08 1.93
CA PHE A 45 -10.38 4.28 0.49
C PHE A 45 -11.39 3.54 -0.40
N CYS A 46 -12.19 2.62 0.15
CA CYS A 46 -13.31 2.04 -0.57
C CYS A 46 -14.58 2.89 -0.43
N THR A 47 -14.85 3.36 0.79
CA THR A 47 -16.04 4.18 1.09
C THR A 47 -15.91 5.60 0.56
N ASN A 48 -14.71 6.17 0.64
CA ASN A 48 -14.35 7.51 0.19
C ASN A 48 -13.14 7.43 -0.75
N PRO A 49 -13.31 6.85 -1.96
CA PRO A 49 -12.22 6.69 -2.89
C PRO A 49 -11.71 8.03 -3.39
N ASP A 50 -10.41 8.10 -3.58
CA ASP A 50 -9.69 9.25 -4.13
C ASP A 50 -8.73 8.80 -5.24
N THR A 51 -7.75 9.62 -5.58
CA THR A 51 -6.71 9.26 -6.54
C THR A 51 -5.42 8.77 -5.89
N SER A 52 -5.41 8.52 -4.57
CA SER A 52 -4.21 8.14 -3.83
C SER A 52 -3.79 6.69 -4.06
N LEU A 53 -2.58 6.36 -3.60
CA LEU A 53 -2.06 5.00 -3.57
C LEU A 53 -3.00 4.04 -2.84
N GLY A 54 -3.63 4.48 -1.75
CA GLY A 54 -4.56 3.65 -0.97
C GLY A 54 -5.75 3.16 -1.81
N THR A 55 -6.34 4.05 -2.62
CA THR A 55 -7.42 3.67 -3.55
C THR A 55 -6.93 2.74 -4.66
N CYS A 56 -5.70 2.93 -5.15
CA CYS A 56 -5.10 2.02 -6.13
C CYS A 56 -4.88 0.60 -5.55
N LEU A 57 -4.41 0.51 -4.30
CA LEU A 57 -4.20 -0.76 -3.60
C LEU A 57 -5.50 -1.54 -3.42
N GLN A 58 -6.62 -0.86 -3.13
CA GLN A 58 -7.95 -1.50 -3.09
C GLN A 58 -8.32 -2.18 -4.40
N GLY A 59 -7.87 -1.60 -5.51
CA GLY A 59 -8.08 -2.11 -6.86
C GLY A 59 -7.06 -3.16 -7.27
N GLY A 60 -6.02 -3.47 -6.49
CA GLY A 60 -4.99 -4.46 -6.83
C GLY A 60 -4.30 -4.19 -8.18
N GLY A 61 -4.13 -2.92 -8.54
CA GLY A 61 -3.46 -2.50 -9.77
C GLY A 61 -1.92 -2.48 -9.66
N ASN A 62 -1.25 -2.04 -10.73
CA ASN A 62 0.16 -1.65 -10.70
C ASN A 62 0.28 -0.22 -10.15
N CYS A 63 0.34 -0.10 -8.83
CA CYS A 63 0.43 1.18 -8.13
C CYS A 63 1.87 1.72 -7.99
N LYS A 64 2.82 1.25 -8.81
CA LYS A 64 4.24 1.67 -8.71
C LYS A 64 4.51 3.08 -9.23
N GLY A 65 3.50 3.75 -9.81
CA GLY A 65 3.65 5.12 -10.31
C GLY A 65 3.55 6.18 -9.21
N TYR A 66 3.01 5.80 -8.05
CA TYR A 66 2.94 6.61 -6.84
C TYR A 66 4.33 6.79 -6.22
N SER A 67 4.63 7.98 -5.72
CA SER A 67 5.95 8.33 -5.16
C SER A 67 6.05 8.03 -3.66
N GLU A 68 4.91 7.77 -3.03
CA GLU A 68 4.77 7.36 -1.65
C GLU A 68 5.57 6.10 -1.37
N ARG A 69 6.31 6.12 -0.26
CA ARG A 69 7.14 5.00 0.17
C ARG A 69 6.98 4.71 1.64
N CYS A 70 7.34 3.48 1.94
CA CYS A 70 7.43 2.90 3.26
C CYS A 70 8.89 2.82 3.68
N ASP A 71 9.23 3.31 4.87
CA ASP A 71 10.61 3.32 5.35
C ASP A 71 10.80 2.31 6.49
N CYS A 72 11.70 1.36 6.24
CA CYS A 72 12.05 0.30 7.16
C CYS A 72 13.56 0.33 7.43
N GLY A 73 13.94 0.11 8.69
CA GLY A 73 15.32 0.04 9.14
C GLY A 73 15.69 -1.36 9.61
N ASN A 74 16.98 -1.69 9.50
CA ASN A 74 17.52 -2.91 10.05
C ASN A 74 17.71 -2.79 11.57
N VAL A 75 17.34 -3.84 12.30
CA VAL A 75 17.70 -4.08 13.69
C VAL A 75 18.25 -5.49 13.85
N SER A 76 18.96 -5.76 14.96
CA SER A 76 19.46 -7.10 15.25
C SER A 76 18.31 -8.11 15.22
N GLY A 77 18.34 -9.01 14.21
CA GLY A 77 17.34 -10.06 14.03
C GLY A 77 16.16 -9.73 13.12
N GLY A 78 16.00 -8.51 12.57
CA GLY A 78 14.88 -8.21 11.68
C GLY A 78 14.78 -6.79 11.12
N CYS A 79 13.62 -6.49 10.56
CA CYS A 79 13.27 -5.17 10.06
C CYS A 79 12.24 -4.50 10.98
N LYS A 80 12.35 -3.18 11.14
CA LYS A 80 11.39 -2.36 11.88
C LYS A 80 10.99 -1.13 11.08
N LEU A 81 9.86 -0.51 11.45
CA LEU A 81 9.48 0.78 10.91
C LEU A 81 10.45 1.87 11.40
N THR A 82 10.86 2.74 10.49
CA THR A 82 11.59 3.98 10.81
C THR A 82 10.73 5.21 10.56
N ARG A 83 9.68 5.08 9.76
CA ARG A 83 8.63 6.09 9.59
C ARG A 83 7.25 5.44 9.69
N PRO A 84 6.25 6.11 10.31
CA PRO A 84 4.89 5.61 10.32
C PRO A 84 4.37 5.38 8.90
N ALA A 85 3.52 4.36 8.75
CA ALA A 85 2.80 4.12 7.49
C ALA A 85 1.85 5.29 7.18
N ILE A 86 1.41 5.38 5.93
CA ILE A 86 0.40 6.35 5.53
C ILE A 86 -0.94 5.94 6.15
N ALA A 87 -1.73 6.91 6.62
CA ALA A 87 -3.04 6.65 7.21
C ALA A 87 -3.91 5.77 6.29
N HIS A 88 -4.62 4.83 6.91
CA HIS A 88 -5.45 3.80 6.27
C HIS A 88 -4.70 2.83 5.33
N THR A 89 -3.37 2.80 5.44
CA THR A 89 -2.50 1.79 4.81
C THR A 89 -1.55 1.20 5.85
N ALA A 90 -0.85 0.15 5.48
CA ALA A 90 0.17 -0.46 6.32
C ALA A 90 1.48 -0.60 5.57
N CYS A 91 2.52 -0.91 6.32
CA CYS A 91 3.87 -0.98 5.81
C CYS A 91 4.43 -2.37 6.02
N LYS A 92 4.69 -3.06 4.92
CA LYS A 92 5.33 -4.38 4.93
C LYS A 92 6.84 -4.18 4.92
N CYS A 93 7.46 -4.47 6.06
CA CYS A 93 8.91 -4.39 6.25
C CYS A 93 9.54 -5.77 6.26
N ASP A 94 10.17 -6.17 5.16
CA ASP A 94 10.85 -7.47 5.06
C ASP A 94 12.26 -7.30 4.51
N TYR A 95 13.09 -8.33 4.68
CA TYR A 95 14.38 -8.40 4.01
C TYR A 95 14.18 -8.50 2.51
N LYS A 96 14.99 -7.75 1.75
CA LYS A 96 14.95 -7.79 0.28
C LYS A 96 15.25 -9.19 -0.26
N GLU A 97 16.19 -9.90 0.37
CA GLU A 97 16.62 -11.26 0.06
C GLU A 97 16.96 -11.98 1.37
N TRP A 98 16.82 -13.30 1.45
CA TRP A 98 17.03 -14.06 2.71
C TRP A 98 18.44 -13.86 3.29
N TRP A 99 19.46 -13.75 2.44
CA TRP A 99 20.84 -13.49 2.88
C TRP A 99 21.19 -12.00 3.06
N SER A 100 20.25 -11.09 2.78
CA SER A 100 20.51 -9.65 2.82
C SER A 100 20.12 -9.07 4.17
N SER A 101 21.00 -8.24 4.74
CA SER A 101 20.68 -7.38 5.88
C SER A 101 20.00 -6.07 5.45
N ILE A 102 19.50 -5.97 4.21
CA ILE A 102 18.83 -4.77 3.71
C ILE A 102 17.33 -4.95 3.85
N CYS A 103 16.72 -4.10 4.68
CA CYS A 103 15.28 -4.02 4.83
C CYS A 103 14.67 -3.22 3.69
N PHE A 104 13.55 -3.71 3.16
CA PHE A 104 12.74 -3.04 2.16
C PHE A 104 11.33 -2.82 2.71
N GLY A 105 10.74 -1.69 2.34
CA GLY A 105 9.39 -1.30 2.73
C GLY A 105 8.45 -1.24 1.53
N GLU A 106 7.34 -1.96 1.61
CA GLU A 106 6.24 -1.88 0.64
C GLU A 106 4.97 -1.36 1.33
N ILE A 107 4.32 -0.37 0.71
CA ILE A 107 3.00 0.08 1.20
C ILE A 107 1.97 -0.95 0.75
N VAL A 108 1.20 -1.46 1.70
CA VAL A 108 0.18 -2.48 1.50
C VAL A 108 -1.13 -2.06 2.18
N LEU A 109 -2.20 -2.81 1.92
CA LEU A 109 -3.43 -2.66 2.68
C LEU A 109 -3.22 -3.16 4.12
N CYS A 110 -3.90 -2.54 5.08
CA CYS A 110 -3.86 -2.99 6.47
C CYS A 110 -4.42 -4.40 6.61
N SER A 111 -3.78 -5.24 7.42
CA SER A 111 -4.30 -6.57 7.76
C SER A 111 -5.67 -6.49 8.43
N ASN A 112 -5.90 -5.49 9.28
CA ASN A 112 -7.21 -5.17 9.83
C ASN A 112 -7.57 -3.69 9.58
N GLN A 113 -8.49 -3.46 8.64
CA GLN A 113 -8.98 -2.12 8.28
C GLN A 113 -9.67 -1.37 9.43
N TYR A 114 -10.10 -2.06 10.50
CA TYR A 114 -10.74 -1.44 11.67
C TYR A 114 -9.76 -1.18 12.81
N SER A 115 -8.48 -1.50 12.62
CA SER A 115 -7.47 -1.28 13.64
C SER A 115 -7.18 0.21 13.78
N LYS A 116 -7.14 0.73 15.00
CA LYS A 116 -6.67 2.10 15.28
C LYS A 116 -5.27 2.37 14.70
N TYR A 117 -4.45 1.32 14.58
CA TYR A 117 -3.10 1.36 14.03
C TYR A 117 -3.08 1.43 12.49
N CYS A 118 -4.22 1.16 11.84
CA CYS A 118 -4.43 1.44 10.42
C CYS A 118 -4.86 2.90 10.22
N ASP A 119 -5.76 3.42 11.06
CA ASP A 119 -6.23 4.81 10.96
C ASP A 119 -5.14 5.82 11.33
N LYS A 120 -4.39 5.53 12.39
CA LYS A 120 -3.28 6.36 12.88
C LYS A 120 -2.06 5.48 13.12
N PRO A 121 -1.34 5.11 12.04
CA PRO A 121 -0.12 4.34 12.17
C PRO A 121 0.92 5.12 12.98
N ASP A 122 1.69 4.39 13.78
CA ASP A 122 2.82 4.91 14.54
C ASP A 122 4.05 3.98 14.34
N LEU A 123 5.07 4.18 15.17
CA LEU A 123 6.26 3.33 15.22
C LEU A 123 6.12 2.25 16.30
N SER A 124 4.92 1.72 16.50
CA SER A 124 4.71 0.57 17.39
C SER A 124 4.85 -0.75 16.62
N ARG A 125 5.01 -1.83 17.39
CA ARG A 125 4.97 -3.19 16.85
C ARG A 125 3.61 -3.46 16.21
N GLU A 126 2.53 -3.00 16.83
CA GLU A 126 1.16 -3.22 16.39
C GLU A 126 0.86 -2.55 15.04
N SER A 127 1.43 -1.37 14.78
CA SER A 127 1.37 -0.71 13.47
C SER A 127 2.14 -1.49 12.41
N CYS A 128 3.31 -2.02 12.75
CA CYS A 128 4.08 -2.85 11.82
C CYS A 128 3.35 -4.17 11.49
N LEU A 129 2.72 -4.78 12.50
CA LEU A 129 1.89 -5.98 12.36
C LEU A 129 0.68 -5.81 11.44
N GLN A 130 0.29 -4.57 11.11
CA GLN A 130 -0.73 -4.34 10.08
C GLN A 130 -0.21 -4.68 8.67
N GLY A 131 1.09 -4.55 8.40
CA GLY A 131 1.67 -4.73 7.06
C GLY A 131 2.34 -6.09 6.86
N THR A 132 3.04 -6.59 7.88
CA THR A 132 3.67 -7.92 7.87
C THR A 132 3.73 -8.50 9.28
N ARG A 133 3.93 -9.82 9.41
CA ARG A 133 4.07 -10.47 10.72
C ARG A 133 5.51 -10.50 11.23
N ASP A 134 6.48 -10.16 10.38
CA ASP A 134 7.91 -10.40 10.63
C ASP A 134 8.65 -9.18 11.20
N CYS A 135 7.92 -8.19 11.69
CA CYS A 135 8.50 -7.00 12.30
C CYS A 135 9.15 -7.31 13.65
N VAL A 136 10.41 -6.88 13.81
CA VAL A 136 11.18 -7.01 15.05
C VAL A 136 11.21 -5.66 15.77
N TYR A 137 11.00 -5.69 17.10
CA TYR A 137 10.93 -4.52 17.97
C TYR A 137 11.75 -4.71 19.23
#